data_AF-A0A2R5GZY7-F1
#
_entry.id   AF-A0A2R5GZY7-F1
#
_cell.length_a   1.000
_cell.length_b   1.000
_cell.length_c   1.000
_cell.angle_alpha   90.00
_cell.angle_beta   90.00
_cell.angle_gamma   90.00
#
_symmetry.space_group_name_H-M   'P 1'
#
loop_
_entity.id
_entity.type
_entity.pdbx_description
1 polymer ?
#
loop_
_entity_poly.entity_id
_entity_poly.type
_entity_poly.pdbx_seq_one_letter_code
_entity_poly.pdbx_strand_id
1 'polypeptide(L)'
;MMSVDGQVSETELNDLRSKFQLLSGDRQAYYEMSMVTMKENKKLIASLRDGNKAHRKKLASLQKQARSNSRADGEIASDKEINNMEKHVMTLRKNFDTLKDTVEGRRQELRRLRDQATALELEAKRPTEEETPETRKIRALENRLDKSIIKYNEAQSIRTTYEQIVKRLKEERVSFDVQLQAIERTLKAKERDYEELLLLSGDASHAKDVALQDLEKSRSSLTDARKQRERDLRAKQELVSVKNDVVSRLEKREQMRNDIIAKVNGDLSEQEEKNLKATVALNTFTQTRVAEDSKNQKEKIGIFEEAFQKIKASTGVSDVNEVIQKLISQESTTRNLNDLTRENQQRLETLQAEKQKLLARVEEIKYSGASGGNRRKFVDEHEERLAHAIAKLERARVRYERLAKILISVKAGISHLSDKLEGVQQDNKHIVLNDDTVVDVLVACENTLCSILGRINQDSDPEAQQQMCAALLDAFDDQEVVASRPFNQRVMLPDHSDDNLGPHGRAGALLLEGKNADADSDTDSIDVPLDDDGEEELTRDRIKKASQTIISTHEKKAKRKQQRKANGTSSAAVPTSTSLAPNKTSRRIGKHAS
;
A
#
# COMPACT_ATOMS: atom_id res chain seq x y z
N MET A 1 -75.20 195.19 -8.79
CA MET A 1 -75.77 196.50 -8.39
C MET A 1 -77.21 196.27 -7.95
N MET A 2 -77.77 196.85 -6.87
CA MET A 2 -77.28 197.72 -5.79
C MET A 2 -78.38 197.82 -4.68
N SER A 3 -78.03 198.37 -3.50
CA SER A 3 -78.65 198.32 -2.15
C SER A 3 -79.78 199.32 -1.78
N VAL A 4 -80.16 199.37 -0.47
CA VAL A 4 -80.32 200.55 0.48
C VAL A 4 -81.53 200.37 1.46
N ASP A 5 -81.73 201.13 2.55
CA ASP A 5 -81.29 201.07 3.98
C ASP A 5 -82.21 202.00 4.85
N GLY A 6 -82.30 201.90 6.20
CA GLY A 6 -82.97 202.94 7.05
C GLY A 6 -83.42 202.65 8.53
N GLN A 7 -82.55 203.01 9.50
CA GLN A 7 -82.65 203.55 10.92
C GLN A 7 -83.59 203.00 12.05
N VAL A 8 -83.01 202.74 13.25
CA VAL A 8 -83.59 202.17 14.53
C VAL A 8 -83.02 202.88 15.78
N SER A 9 -83.78 203.01 16.88
CA SER A 9 -83.45 203.80 18.11
C SER A 9 -82.75 203.00 19.24
N GLU A 10 -82.07 203.70 20.18
CA GLU A 10 -81.15 203.14 21.19
C GLU A 10 -81.81 202.23 22.26
N THR A 11 -83.10 202.42 22.54
CA THR A 11 -83.88 201.54 23.43
C THR A 11 -84.13 200.17 22.79
N GLU A 12 -84.35 200.14 21.48
CA GLU A 12 -84.51 198.90 20.72
C GLU A 12 -83.16 198.15 20.64
N LEU A 13 -82.05 198.87 20.67
CA LEU A 13 -80.70 198.31 20.65
C LEU A 13 -80.35 197.59 21.97
N ASN A 14 -80.78 198.12 23.12
CA ASN A 14 -80.58 197.45 24.41
C ASN A 14 -81.48 196.23 24.61
N ASP A 15 -82.75 196.28 24.18
CA ASP A 15 -83.63 195.12 24.17
C ASP A 15 -83.12 194.02 23.23
N LEU A 16 -82.59 194.40 22.06
CA LEU A 16 -82.00 193.44 21.13
C LEU A 16 -80.71 192.82 21.69
N ARG A 17 -79.89 193.58 22.42
CA ARG A 17 -78.70 193.05 23.13
C ARG A 17 -79.08 192.08 24.23
N SER A 18 -80.09 192.38 25.05
CA SER A 18 -80.55 191.49 26.12
C SER A 18 -81.17 190.21 25.55
N LYS A 19 -81.93 190.32 24.46
CA LYS A 19 -82.48 189.18 23.72
C LYS A 19 -81.39 188.32 23.07
N PHE A 20 -80.33 188.92 22.52
CA PHE A 20 -79.21 188.19 21.96
C PHE A 20 -78.39 187.47 23.04
N GLN A 21 -78.23 188.06 24.22
CA GLN A 21 -77.55 187.42 25.35
C GLN A 21 -78.35 186.23 25.90
N LEU A 22 -79.68 186.34 25.98
CA LEU A 22 -80.56 185.22 26.32
C LEU A 22 -80.52 184.11 25.26
N LEU A 23 -80.58 184.46 23.97
CA LEU A 23 -80.50 183.50 22.87
C LEU A 23 -79.12 182.80 22.81
N SER A 24 -78.05 183.52 23.15
CA SER A 24 -76.71 182.96 23.26
C SER A 24 -76.60 182.02 24.47
N GLY A 25 -77.25 182.37 25.60
CA GLY A 25 -77.37 181.51 26.78
C GLY A 25 -78.15 180.22 26.47
N ASP A 26 -79.28 180.32 25.78
CA ASP A 26 -80.06 179.16 25.35
C ASP A 26 -79.27 178.31 24.35
N ARG A 27 -78.59 178.91 23.37
CA ARG A 27 -77.74 178.16 22.42
C ARG A 27 -76.59 177.43 23.13
N GLN A 28 -75.98 178.06 24.12
CA GLN A 28 -74.95 177.46 24.97
C GLN A 28 -75.54 176.29 25.78
N ALA A 29 -76.69 176.49 26.43
CA ALA A 29 -77.36 175.45 27.22
C ALA A 29 -77.81 174.25 26.37
N TYR A 30 -78.32 174.47 25.15
CA TYR A 30 -78.64 173.38 24.22
C TYR A 30 -77.39 172.61 23.77
N TYR A 31 -76.28 173.32 23.50
CA TYR A 31 -75.02 172.66 23.14
C TYR A 31 -74.42 171.87 24.30
N GLU A 32 -74.47 172.42 25.52
CA GLU A 32 -74.03 171.73 26.74
C GLU A 32 -74.92 170.52 27.05
N MET A 33 -76.24 170.64 26.94
CA MET A 33 -77.19 169.52 27.09
C MET A 33 -76.96 168.44 26.03
N SER A 34 -76.69 168.83 24.78
CA SER A 34 -76.34 167.90 23.70
C SER A 34 -75.00 167.20 23.94
N MET A 35 -74.00 167.92 24.46
CA MET A 35 -72.71 167.35 24.84
C MET A 35 -72.81 166.40 26.04
N VAL A 36 -73.65 166.72 27.03
CA VAL A 36 -73.92 165.85 28.18
C VAL A 36 -74.64 164.58 27.72
N THR A 37 -75.70 164.69 26.92
CA THR A 37 -76.41 163.52 26.36
C THR A 37 -75.51 162.69 25.45
N MET A 38 -74.62 163.31 24.65
CA MET A 38 -73.61 162.55 23.89
C MET A 38 -72.61 161.82 24.80
N LYS A 39 -72.18 162.44 25.90
CA LYS A 39 -71.30 161.78 26.88
C LYS A 39 -72.01 160.63 27.60
N GLU A 40 -73.27 160.79 27.96
CA GLU A 40 -74.10 159.73 28.56
C GLU A 40 -74.34 158.58 27.58
N ASN A 41 -74.67 158.88 26.33
CA ASN A 41 -74.82 157.88 25.28
C ASN A 41 -73.49 157.12 25.02
N LYS A 42 -72.35 157.81 25.04
CA LYS A 42 -71.03 157.14 24.97
C LYS A 42 -70.77 156.22 26.16
N LYS A 43 -71.14 156.62 27.38
CA LYS A 43 -71.02 155.77 28.58
C LYS A 43 -71.95 154.55 28.48
N LEU A 44 -73.17 154.72 27.98
CA LEU A 44 -74.12 153.62 27.78
C LEU A 44 -73.64 152.63 26.72
N ILE A 45 -73.08 153.11 25.60
CA ILE A 45 -72.50 152.23 24.58
C ILE A 45 -71.30 151.46 25.14
N ALA A 46 -70.48 152.09 25.98
CA ALA A 46 -69.37 151.43 26.65
C ALA A 46 -69.86 150.31 27.60
N SER A 47 -70.87 150.60 28.43
CA SER A 47 -71.44 149.59 29.34
C SER A 47 -72.10 148.43 28.59
N LEU A 48 -72.80 148.69 27.48
CA LEU A 48 -73.37 147.66 26.61
C LEU A 48 -72.29 146.82 25.91
N ARG A 49 -71.15 147.41 25.54
CA ARG A 49 -70.02 146.67 24.96
C ARG A 49 -69.35 145.76 26.00
N ASP A 50 -69.16 146.23 27.23
CA ASP A 50 -68.62 145.40 28.30
C ASP A 50 -69.59 144.29 28.72
N GLY A 51 -70.90 144.58 28.77
CA GLY A 51 -71.95 143.58 28.93
C GLY A 51 -71.90 142.51 27.83
N ASN A 52 -71.82 142.91 26.56
CA ASN A 52 -71.67 141.97 25.45
C ASN A 52 -70.37 141.17 25.50
N LYS A 53 -69.26 141.76 25.96
CA LYS A 53 -67.99 141.04 26.19
C LYS A 53 -68.13 140.01 27.30
N ALA A 54 -68.83 140.33 28.39
CA ALA A 54 -69.14 139.41 29.48
C ALA A 54 -70.08 138.28 29.03
N HIS A 55 -71.10 138.58 28.23
CA HIS A 55 -71.98 137.57 27.65
C HIS A 55 -71.23 136.65 26.68
N ARG A 56 -70.35 137.17 25.82
CA ARG A 56 -69.49 136.33 24.97
C ARG A 56 -68.56 135.43 25.78
N LYS A 57 -68.01 135.91 26.89
CA LYS A 57 -67.21 135.07 27.82
C LYS A 57 -68.06 133.98 28.47
N LYS A 58 -69.28 134.30 28.93
CA LYS A 58 -70.22 133.31 29.48
C LYS A 58 -70.67 132.29 28.44
N LEU A 59 -70.88 132.72 27.19
CA LEU A 59 -71.22 131.82 26.08
C LEU A 59 -70.04 130.91 25.75
N ALA A 60 -68.81 131.42 25.71
CA ALA A 60 -67.61 130.60 25.53
C ALA A 60 -67.40 129.61 26.68
N SER A 61 -67.67 130.00 27.94
CA SER A 61 -67.59 129.07 29.07
C SER A 61 -68.70 128.02 29.02
N LEU A 62 -69.93 128.39 28.68
CA LEU A 62 -71.05 127.45 28.50
C LEU A 62 -70.83 126.52 27.31
N GLN A 63 -70.22 126.99 26.22
CA GLN A 63 -69.89 126.16 25.05
C GLN A 63 -68.71 125.21 25.36
N LYS A 64 -67.78 125.61 26.24
CA LYS A 64 -66.73 124.73 26.78
C LYS A 64 -67.29 123.68 27.74
N GLN A 65 -68.26 124.04 28.59
CA GLN A 65 -68.98 123.12 29.46
C GLN A 65 -69.92 122.19 28.68
N ALA A 66 -70.57 122.67 27.63
CA ALA A 66 -71.38 121.84 26.73
C ALA A 66 -70.49 120.85 25.96
N ARG A 67 -69.27 121.23 25.57
CA ARG A 67 -68.27 120.31 24.96
C ARG A 67 -67.67 119.31 25.95
N SER A 68 -67.58 119.63 27.25
CA SER A 68 -67.16 118.66 28.26
C SER A 68 -68.28 117.70 28.69
N ASN A 69 -69.55 118.11 28.57
CA ASN A 69 -70.71 117.29 28.93
C ASN A 69 -71.39 116.61 27.72
N SER A 70 -70.83 116.72 26.50
CA SER A 70 -71.32 116.05 25.28
C SER A 70 -70.30 115.08 24.69
N ARG A 71 -69.61 114.32 25.55
CA ARG A 71 -68.98 113.07 25.15
C ARG A 71 -69.24 111.99 26.20
N ALA A 72 -70.14 111.08 25.84
CA ALA A 72 -70.07 109.69 26.22
C ALA A 72 -68.74 109.10 25.70
N ASP A 73 -67.64 109.35 26.41
CA ASP A 73 -66.30 108.81 26.13
C ASP A 73 -65.86 107.78 27.19
N GLY A 74 -66.79 107.35 28.05
CA GLY A 74 -66.57 106.28 29.03
C GLY A 74 -66.61 104.88 28.42
N GLU A 75 -67.44 104.65 27.39
CA GLU A 75 -67.52 103.36 26.70
C GLU A 75 -66.35 103.14 25.73
N ILE A 76 -65.85 104.17 25.02
CA ILE A 76 -64.78 103.99 24.02
C ILE A 76 -63.41 103.73 24.67
N ALA A 77 -63.14 104.25 25.86
CA ALA A 77 -61.91 103.93 26.61
C ALA A 77 -61.98 102.52 27.21
N SER A 78 -63.13 102.13 27.76
CA SER A 78 -63.37 100.79 28.30
C SER A 78 -63.36 99.73 27.20
N ASP A 79 -63.96 99.98 26.04
CA ASP A 79 -63.94 99.07 24.89
C ASP A 79 -62.53 98.88 24.30
N LYS A 80 -61.69 99.93 24.32
CA LYS A 80 -60.28 99.79 23.88
C LYS A 80 -59.46 98.98 24.89
N GLU A 81 -59.72 99.14 26.18
CA GLU A 81 -59.08 98.36 27.24
C GLU A 81 -59.54 96.90 27.21
N ILE A 82 -60.84 96.66 27.04
CA ILE A 82 -61.44 95.33 26.83
C ILE A 82 -60.85 94.68 25.58
N ASN A 83 -60.79 95.37 24.43
CA ASN A 83 -60.16 94.83 23.21
C ASN A 83 -58.67 94.51 23.40
N ASN A 84 -57.94 95.31 24.18
CA ASN A 84 -56.53 95.02 24.48
C ASN A 84 -56.38 93.82 25.42
N MET A 85 -57.26 93.69 26.42
CA MET A 85 -57.32 92.51 27.29
C MET A 85 -57.73 91.26 26.51
N GLU A 86 -58.68 91.35 25.59
CA GLU A 86 -59.08 90.27 24.70
C GLU A 86 -57.93 89.84 23.79
N LYS A 87 -57.19 90.78 23.20
CA LYS A 87 -55.96 90.48 22.45
C LYS A 87 -54.91 89.81 23.32
N HIS A 88 -54.75 90.24 24.57
CA HIS A 88 -53.83 89.61 25.52
C HIS A 88 -54.28 88.18 25.85
N VAL A 89 -55.56 87.96 26.15
CA VAL A 89 -56.14 86.64 26.39
C VAL A 89 -56.01 85.74 25.16
N MET A 90 -56.25 86.26 23.95
CA MET A 90 -56.03 85.51 22.71
C MET A 90 -54.55 85.16 22.50
N THR A 91 -53.63 86.06 22.86
CA THR A 91 -52.19 85.80 22.80
C THR A 91 -51.78 84.76 23.83
N LEU A 92 -52.30 84.84 25.06
CA LEU A 92 -52.09 83.83 26.09
C LEU A 92 -52.67 82.48 25.70
N ARG A 93 -53.86 82.43 25.09
CA ARG A 93 -54.45 81.19 24.56
C ARG A 93 -53.58 80.60 23.46
N LYS A 94 -53.16 81.41 22.49
CA LYS A 94 -52.22 80.97 21.45
C LYS A 94 -50.92 80.45 22.05
N ASN A 95 -50.36 81.13 23.05
CA ASN A 95 -49.15 80.68 23.74
C ASN A 95 -49.37 79.40 24.55
N PHE A 96 -50.56 79.22 25.13
CA PHE A 96 -50.93 78.00 25.84
C PHE A 96 -51.09 76.83 24.86
N ASP A 97 -51.77 77.05 23.73
CA ASP A 97 -51.98 76.05 22.69
C ASP A 97 -50.63 75.64 22.07
N THR A 98 -49.76 76.61 21.74
CA THR A 98 -48.41 76.30 21.23
C THR A 98 -47.57 75.56 22.28
N LEU A 99 -47.62 75.98 23.55
CA LEU A 99 -46.90 75.29 24.61
C LEU A 99 -47.45 73.87 24.82
N LYS A 100 -48.76 73.68 24.76
CA LYS A 100 -49.41 72.37 24.84
C LYS A 100 -48.95 71.47 23.70
N ASP A 101 -48.93 71.95 22.47
CA ASP A 101 -48.45 71.20 21.30
C ASP A 101 -46.97 70.82 21.47
N THR A 102 -46.12 71.74 21.95
CA THR A 102 -44.70 71.41 22.22
C THR A 102 -44.54 70.36 23.32
N VAL A 103 -45.38 70.39 24.36
CA VAL A 103 -45.36 69.39 25.45
C VAL A 103 -45.85 68.04 24.93
N GLU A 104 -46.88 68.01 24.10
CA GLU A 104 -47.36 66.78 23.48
C GLU A 104 -46.31 66.18 22.53
N GLY A 105 -45.65 67.00 21.71
CA GLY A 105 -44.54 66.57 20.86
C GLY A 105 -43.37 66.00 21.67
N ARG A 106 -42.94 66.69 22.74
CA ARG A 106 -41.88 66.18 23.64
C ARG A 106 -42.29 64.89 24.36
N ARG A 107 -43.57 64.73 24.73
CA ARG A 107 -44.08 63.50 25.33
C ARG A 107 -44.10 62.32 24.34
N GLN A 108 -44.40 62.58 23.07
CA GLN A 108 -44.31 61.55 22.02
C GLN A 108 -42.85 61.15 21.80
N GLU A 109 -41.92 62.11 21.73
CA GLU A 109 -40.50 61.81 21.57
C GLU A 109 -39.92 61.04 22.76
N LEU A 110 -40.30 61.39 23.99
CA LEU A 110 -39.93 60.61 25.19
C LEU A 110 -40.49 59.19 25.18
N ARG A 111 -41.67 58.96 24.60
CA ARG A 111 -42.21 57.61 24.42
C ARG A 111 -41.37 56.83 23.41
N ARG A 112 -41.10 57.44 22.24
CA ARG A 112 -40.25 56.85 21.21
C ARG A 112 -38.87 56.47 21.76
N LEU A 113 -38.22 57.37 22.51
CA LEU A 113 -36.92 57.10 23.12
C LEU A 113 -36.97 56.02 24.20
N ARG A 114 -38.05 55.95 25.00
CA ARG A 114 -38.24 54.83 25.95
C ARG A 114 -38.43 53.50 25.23
N ASP A 115 -39.22 53.47 24.17
CA ASP A 115 -39.44 52.25 23.37
C ASP A 115 -38.15 51.80 22.69
N GLN A 116 -37.31 52.74 22.25
CA GLN A 116 -35.97 52.45 21.75
C GLN A 116 -35.04 51.94 22.85
N ALA A 117 -35.08 52.53 24.04
CA ALA A 117 -34.28 52.06 25.18
C ALA A 117 -34.70 50.65 25.62
N THR A 118 -35.99 50.34 25.67
CA THR A 118 -36.47 48.99 26.01
C THR A 118 -36.13 47.97 24.93
N ALA A 119 -36.18 48.36 23.64
CA ALA A 119 -35.73 47.50 22.54
C ALA A 119 -34.22 47.20 22.66
N LEU A 120 -33.41 48.22 22.93
CA LEU A 120 -31.96 48.07 23.14
C LEU A 120 -31.63 47.27 24.41
N GLU A 121 -32.39 47.41 25.50
CA GLU A 121 -32.23 46.58 26.70
C GLU A 121 -32.60 45.12 26.45
N LEU A 122 -33.61 44.86 25.60
CA LEU A 122 -33.98 43.50 25.19
C LEU A 122 -32.92 42.89 24.26
N GLU A 123 -32.33 43.69 23.37
CA GLU A 123 -31.23 43.27 22.50
C GLU A 123 -29.91 43.08 23.28
N ALA A 124 -29.65 43.91 24.30
CA ALA A 124 -28.52 43.79 25.21
C ALA A 124 -28.65 42.60 26.16
N LYS A 125 -29.89 42.19 26.50
CA LYS A 125 -30.20 40.87 27.03
C LYS A 125 -30.09 39.81 25.91
N ARG A 126 -28.93 39.76 25.24
CA ARG A 126 -28.53 38.55 24.52
C ARG A 126 -28.64 37.39 25.51
N PRO A 127 -29.42 36.33 25.21
CA PRO A 127 -29.56 35.21 26.10
C PRO A 127 -28.16 34.66 26.37
N THR A 128 -27.76 34.69 27.64
CA THR A 128 -26.55 34.09 28.17
C THR A 128 -26.28 32.76 27.47
N GLU A 129 -25.13 32.66 26.80
CA GLU A 129 -24.70 31.62 25.86
C GLU A 129 -24.59 30.20 26.46
N GLU A 130 -25.13 29.94 27.65
CA GLU A 130 -24.87 28.69 28.39
C GLU A 130 -26.04 27.70 28.38
N GLU A 131 -27.27 28.09 28.04
CA GLU A 131 -28.45 27.21 28.15
C GLU A 131 -29.49 27.32 27.04
N THR A 132 -29.10 27.62 25.81
CA THR A 132 -30.02 27.41 24.67
C THR A 132 -30.18 25.89 24.42
N PRO A 133 -31.38 25.42 24.05
CA PRO A 133 -31.55 24.01 23.69
C PRO A 133 -30.62 23.58 22.55
N GLU A 134 -30.22 24.52 21.70
CA GLU A 134 -29.23 24.35 20.64
C GLU A 134 -27.82 24.07 21.19
N THR A 135 -27.32 24.81 22.19
CA THR A 135 -25.98 24.54 22.75
C THR A 135 -25.91 23.20 23.47
N ARG A 136 -26.99 22.80 24.15
CA ARG A 136 -27.10 21.44 24.72
C ARG A 136 -27.07 20.36 23.64
N LYS A 137 -27.73 20.59 22.50
CA LYS A 137 -27.72 19.68 21.34
C LYS A 137 -26.33 19.59 20.72
N ILE A 138 -25.63 20.71 20.57
CA ILE A 138 -24.24 20.76 20.07
C ILE A 138 -23.33 19.93 20.98
N ARG A 139 -23.35 20.16 22.30
CA ARG A 139 -22.57 19.37 23.27
C ARG A 139 -22.89 17.88 23.23
N ALA A 140 -24.16 17.51 23.04
CA ALA A 140 -24.55 16.11 22.92
C ALA A 140 -24.03 15.45 21.63
N LEU A 141 -24.03 16.20 20.52
CA LEU A 141 -23.47 15.75 19.24
C LEU A 141 -21.95 15.63 19.29
N GLU A 142 -21.26 16.58 19.92
CA GLU A 142 -19.81 16.54 20.16
C GLU A 142 -19.44 15.30 20.98
N ASN A 143 -20.10 15.08 22.13
CA ASN A 143 -19.88 13.88 22.94
C ASN A 143 -20.15 12.57 22.18
N ARG A 144 -21.10 12.57 21.25
CA ARG A 144 -21.40 11.40 20.40
C ARG A 144 -20.32 11.20 19.33
N LEU A 145 -19.79 12.29 18.78
CA LEU A 145 -18.68 12.25 17.84
C LEU A 145 -17.42 11.72 18.52
N ASP A 146 -17.06 12.26 19.70
CA ASP A 146 -15.90 11.80 20.47
C ASP A 146 -15.98 10.30 20.79
N LYS A 147 -17.15 9.83 21.24
CA LYS A 147 -17.38 8.38 21.45
C LYS A 147 -17.21 7.57 20.17
N SER A 148 -17.62 8.11 19.02
CA SER A 148 -17.47 7.44 17.73
C SER A 148 -16.00 7.41 17.28
N ILE A 149 -15.25 8.49 17.52
CA ILE A 149 -13.81 8.57 17.24
C ILE A 149 -13.03 7.59 18.11
N ILE A 150 -13.34 7.50 19.41
CA ILE A 150 -12.69 6.53 20.32
C ILE A 150 -12.93 5.11 19.81
N LYS A 151 -14.17 4.76 19.46
CA LYS A 151 -14.52 3.44 18.90
C LYS A 151 -13.82 3.17 17.57
N TYR A 152 -13.71 4.16 16.70
CA TYR A 152 -13.00 4.04 15.43
C TYR A 152 -11.51 3.76 15.65
N ASN A 153 -10.86 4.52 16.54
CA ASN A 153 -9.45 4.34 16.86
C ASN A 153 -9.20 2.96 17.52
N GLU A 154 -10.09 2.52 18.40
CA GLU A 154 -10.02 1.19 19.01
C GLU A 154 -10.17 0.10 17.94
N ALA A 155 -11.19 0.18 17.08
CA ALA A 155 -11.38 -0.75 15.97
C ALA A 155 -10.18 -0.75 15.00
N GLN A 156 -9.58 0.41 14.75
CA GLN A 156 -8.41 0.55 13.89
C GLN A 156 -7.17 -0.09 14.52
N SER A 157 -6.98 0.05 15.84
CA SER A 157 -5.91 -0.62 16.58
C SER A 157 -6.05 -2.14 16.53
N ILE A 158 -7.28 -2.66 16.72
CA ILE A 158 -7.61 -4.08 16.61
C ILE A 158 -7.41 -4.58 15.18
N ARG A 159 -7.80 -3.79 14.16
CA ARG A 159 -7.57 -4.14 12.76
C ARG A 159 -6.08 -4.28 12.47
N THR A 160 -5.28 -3.33 12.94
CA THR A 160 -3.82 -3.33 12.74
C THR A 160 -3.17 -4.56 13.40
N THR A 161 -3.61 -4.96 14.60
CA THR A 161 -3.09 -6.18 15.25
C THR A 161 -3.49 -7.44 14.49
N TYR A 162 -4.74 -7.53 14.00
CA TYR A 162 -5.14 -8.65 13.14
C TYR A 162 -4.39 -8.69 11.81
N GLU A 163 -4.12 -7.53 11.18
CA GLU A 163 -3.30 -7.44 9.98
C GLU A 163 -1.88 -7.97 10.23
N GLN A 164 -1.28 -7.65 11.38
CA GLN A 164 0.03 -8.18 11.79
C GLN A 164 -0.01 -9.70 12.02
N ILE A 165 -1.04 -10.21 12.70
CA ILE A 165 -1.24 -11.66 12.90
C ILE A 165 -1.37 -12.36 11.55
N VAL A 166 -2.18 -11.84 10.63
CA VAL A 166 -2.36 -12.41 9.28
C VAL A 166 -1.06 -12.38 8.49
N LYS A 167 -0.29 -11.28 8.57
CA LYS A 167 1.03 -11.19 7.91
C LYS A 167 1.97 -12.28 8.42
N ARG A 168 2.09 -12.43 9.74
CA ARG A 168 2.91 -13.46 10.37
C ARG A 168 2.46 -14.88 9.99
N LEU A 169 1.16 -15.16 10.00
CA LEU A 169 0.63 -16.47 9.59
C LEU A 169 0.90 -16.77 8.11
N LYS A 170 0.88 -15.75 7.23
CA LYS A 170 1.25 -15.91 5.82
C LYS A 170 2.74 -16.21 5.66
N GLU A 171 3.60 -15.53 6.41
CA GLU A 171 5.05 -15.80 6.43
C GLU A 171 5.35 -17.21 6.97
N GLU A 172 4.69 -17.61 8.08
CA GLU A 172 4.81 -18.96 8.65
C GLU A 172 4.32 -20.04 7.68
N ARG A 173 3.22 -19.81 6.95
CA ARG A 173 2.74 -20.73 5.91
C ARG A 173 3.80 -20.97 4.83
N VAL A 174 4.43 -19.92 4.31
CA VAL A 174 5.49 -20.05 3.30
C VAL A 174 6.71 -20.77 3.89
N SER A 175 7.06 -20.49 5.14
CA SER A 175 8.16 -21.21 5.83
C SER A 175 7.86 -22.71 5.98
N PHE A 176 6.62 -23.10 6.25
CA PHE A 176 6.25 -24.52 6.33
C PHE A 176 6.38 -25.23 4.99
N ASP A 177 6.04 -24.59 3.88
CA ASP A 177 6.22 -25.17 2.55
C ASP A 177 7.70 -25.45 2.25
N VAL A 178 8.61 -24.56 2.64
CA VAL A 178 10.06 -24.75 2.49
C VAL A 178 10.55 -25.91 3.37
N GLN A 179 10.09 -25.99 4.62
CA GLN A 179 10.44 -27.09 5.53
C GLN A 179 9.90 -28.44 5.02
N LEU A 180 8.68 -28.45 4.48
CA LEU A 180 8.08 -29.65 3.90
C LEU A 180 8.88 -30.12 2.68
N GLN A 181 9.23 -29.22 1.76
CA GLN A 181 10.07 -29.56 0.61
C GLN A 181 11.45 -30.08 1.03
N ALA A 182 12.05 -29.51 2.08
CA ALA A 182 13.31 -30.01 2.62
C ALA A 182 13.17 -31.44 3.14
N ILE A 183 12.12 -31.72 3.92
CA ILE A 183 11.82 -33.06 4.43
C ILE A 183 11.55 -34.03 3.28
N GLU A 184 10.74 -33.64 2.29
CA GLU A 184 10.46 -34.47 1.10
C GLU A 184 11.71 -34.80 0.29
N ARG A 185 12.65 -33.85 0.14
CA ARG A 185 13.95 -34.12 -0.50
C ARG A 185 14.76 -35.12 0.30
N THR A 186 14.80 -34.99 1.63
CA THR A 186 15.51 -35.95 2.49
C THR A 186 14.87 -37.33 2.47
N LEU A 187 13.54 -37.41 2.42
CA LEU A 187 12.80 -38.66 2.30
C LEU A 187 13.15 -39.36 0.99
N LYS A 188 13.07 -38.65 -0.15
CA LYS A 188 13.45 -39.20 -1.46
C LYS A 188 14.91 -39.63 -1.53
N ALA A 189 15.82 -38.92 -0.87
CA ALA A 189 17.21 -39.35 -0.77
C ALA A 189 17.32 -40.67 0.00
N LYS A 190 16.61 -40.79 1.14
CA LYS A 190 16.62 -41.99 1.97
C LYS A 190 15.91 -43.19 1.32
N GLU A 191 14.88 -42.96 0.53
CA GLU A 191 14.24 -44.00 -0.29
C GLU A 191 15.22 -44.58 -1.31
N ARG A 192 16.01 -43.72 -1.98
CA ARG A 192 17.07 -44.19 -2.89
C ARG A 192 18.17 -44.95 -2.15
N ASP A 193 18.65 -44.42 -1.01
CA ASP A 193 19.63 -45.11 -0.16
C ASP A 193 19.11 -46.51 0.25
N TYR A 194 17.80 -46.61 0.57
CA TYR A 194 17.16 -47.86 0.94
C TYR A 194 17.05 -48.84 -0.24
N GLU A 195 16.67 -48.36 -1.43
CA GLU A 195 16.64 -49.17 -2.64
C GLU A 195 18.02 -49.71 -3.01
N GLU A 196 19.06 -48.89 -2.92
CA GLU A 196 20.45 -49.30 -3.13
C GLU A 196 20.88 -50.36 -2.12
N LEU A 197 20.54 -50.17 -0.83
CA LEU A 197 20.84 -51.14 0.21
C LEU A 197 20.09 -52.48 -0.01
N LEU A 198 18.87 -52.43 -0.52
CA LEU A 198 18.10 -53.62 -0.85
C LEU A 198 18.75 -54.41 -2.00
N LEU A 199 19.21 -53.72 -3.05
CA LEU A 199 19.96 -54.34 -4.14
C LEU A 199 21.26 -54.97 -3.62
N LEU A 200 22.03 -54.25 -2.82
CA LEU A 200 23.26 -54.75 -2.21
C LEU A 200 23.00 -55.96 -1.31
N SER A 201 21.90 -55.96 -0.56
CA SER A 201 21.47 -57.12 0.23
C SER A 201 21.12 -58.32 -0.65
N GLY A 202 20.50 -58.08 -1.81
CA GLY A 202 20.23 -59.11 -2.83
C GLY A 202 21.53 -59.73 -3.35
N ASP A 203 22.48 -58.90 -3.75
CA ASP A 203 23.81 -59.31 -4.25
C ASP A 203 24.60 -60.08 -3.18
N ALA A 204 24.59 -59.60 -1.94
CA ALA A 204 25.24 -60.28 -0.81
C ALA A 204 24.61 -61.67 -0.54
N SER A 205 23.28 -61.79 -0.65
CA SER A 205 22.57 -63.07 -0.51
C SER A 205 22.94 -64.02 -1.64
N HIS A 206 22.97 -63.54 -2.88
CA HIS A 206 23.37 -64.33 -4.03
C HIS A 206 24.82 -64.81 -3.93
N ALA A 207 25.76 -63.93 -3.54
CA ALA A 207 27.16 -64.28 -3.33
C ALA A 207 27.32 -65.36 -2.24
N LYS A 208 26.54 -65.26 -1.15
CA LYS A 208 26.48 -66.29 -0.11
C LYS A 208 25.98 -67.62 -0.66
N ASP A 209 24.89 -67.63 -1.43
CA ASP A 209 24.31 -68.85 -1.99
C ASP A 209 25.28 -69.53 -2.97
N VAL A 210 25.97 -68.76 -3.81
CA VAL A 210 27.02 -69.25 -4.70
C VAL A 210 28.16 -69.88 -3.88
N ALA A 211 28.64 -69.21 -2.84
CA ALA A 211 29.70 -69.73 -1.99
C ALA A 211 29.29 -71.03 -1.26
N LEU A 212 28.03 -71.11 -0.80
CA LEU A 212 27.49 -72.34 -0.19
C LEU A 212 27.38 -73.47 -1.20
N GLN A 213 26.91 -73.18 -2.42
CA GLN A 213 26.82 -74.17 -3.49
C GLN A 213 28.20 -74.69 -3.89
N ASP A 214 29.21 -73.82 -4.02
CA ASP A 214 30.57 -74.23 -4.35
C ASP A 214 31.25 -75.01 -3.23
N LEU A 215 30.94 -74.67 -1.98
CA LEU A 215 31.34 -75.45 -0.82
C LEU A 215 30.70 -76.85 -0.81
N GLU A 216 29.43 -76.97 -1.21
CA GLU A 216 28.74 -78.26 -1.34
C GLU A 216 29.27 -79.11 -2.51
N LYS A 217 29.54 -78.50 -3.68
CA LYS A 217 30.23 -79.16 -4.80
C LYS A 217 31.62 -79.65 -4.39
N SER A 218 32.37 -78.83 -3.66
CA SER A 218 33.70 -79.20 -3.17
C SER A 218 33.62 -80.35 -2.14
N ARG A 219 32.65 -80.29 -1.22
CA ARG A 219 32.40 -81.38 -0.25
C ARG A 219 32.02 -82.68 -0.95
N SER A 220 31.07 -82.65 -1.88
CA SER A 220 30.65 -83.84 -2.63
C SER A 220 31.82 -84.44 -3.43
N SER A 221 32.59 -83.61 -4.14
CA SER A 221 33.80 -84.05 -4.83
C SER A 221 34.82 -84.72 -3.88
N LEU A 222 35.07 -84.15 -2.70
CA LEU A 222 35.94 -84.77 -1.71
C LEU A 222 35.39 -86.10 -1.17
N THR A 223 34.07 -86.20 -0.96
CA THR A 223 33.45 -87.47 -0.54
C THR A 223 33.53 -88.54 -1.62
N ASP A 224 33.35 -88.17 -2.89
CA ASP A 224 33.45 -89.09 -4.03
C ASP A 224 34.89 -89.53 -4.25
N ALA A 225 35.86 -88.62 -4.14
CA ALA A 225 37.28 -88.95 -4.18
C ALA A 225 37.69 -89.90 -3.04
N ARG A 226 37.15 -89.70 -1.82
CA ARG A 226 37.34 -90.62 -0.70
C ARG A 226 36.74 -92.00 -1.00
N LYS A 227 35.49 -92.06 -1.49
CA LYS A 227 34.84 -93.32 -1.88
C LYS A 227 35.60 -94.04 -3.00
N GLN A 228 36.09 -93.32 -4.01
CA GLN A 228 36.92 -93.90 -5.07
C GLN A 228 38.22 -94.45 -4.51
N ARG A 229 38.96 -93.69 -3.69
CA ARG A 229 40.17 -94.19 -3.04
C ARG A 229 39.91 -95.41 -2.16
N GLU A 230 38.79 -95.45 -1.45
CA GLU A 230 38.40 -96.62 -0.66
C GLU A 230 38.10 -97.84 -1.53
N ARG A 231 37.39 -97.66 -2.66
CA ARG A 231 37.18 -98.72 -3.65
C ARG A 231 38.49 -99.22 -4.24
N ASP A 232 39.40 -98.33 -4.61
CA ASP A 232 40.71 -98.69 -5.17
C ASP A 232 41.57 -99.43 -4.14
N LEU A 233 41.54 -99.00 -2.88
CA LEU A 233 42.21 -99.69 -1.78
C LEU A 233 41.63 -101.09 -1.55
N ARG A 234 40.30 -101.24 -1.55
CA ARG A 234 39.64 -102.55 -1.45
C ARG A 234 40.00 -103.45 -2.62
N ALA A 235 39.95 -102.95 -3.86
CA ALA A 235 40.33 -103.72 -5.04
C ALA A 235 41.80 -104.17 -4.99
N LYS A 236 42.72 -103.30 -4.52
CA LYS A 236 44.12 -103.67 -4.29
C LYS A 236 44.29 -104.70 -3.17
N GLN A 237 43.53 -104.58 -2.08
CA GLN A 237 43.53 -105.56 -0.98
C GLN A 237 43.04 -106.94 -1.47
N GLU A 238 41.95 -106.97 -2.24
CA GLU A 238 41.44 -108.19 -2.86
C GLU A 238 42.47 -108.81 -3.81
N LEU A 239 43.11 -108.02 -4.67
CA LEU A 239 44.18 -108.51 -5.56
C LEU A 239 45.36 -109.10 -4.79
N VAL A 240 45.79 -108.45 -3.70
CA VAL A 240 46.85 -108.96 -2.82
C VAL A 240 46.41 -110.26 -2.15
N SER A 241 45.17 -110.36 -1.67
CA SER A 241 44.61 -111.58 -1.09
C SER A 241 44.62 -112.73 -2.11
N VAL A 242 44.12 -112.50 -3.32
CA VAL A 242 44.11 -113.50 -4.40
C VAL A 242 45.53 -113.90 -4.76
N LYS A 243 46.48 -112.96 -4.83
CA LYS A 243 47.89 -113.27 -5.11
C LYS A 243 48.49 -114.13 -4.00
N ASN A 244 48.21 -113.83 -2.72
CA ASN A 244 48.65 -114.65 -1.60
C ASN A 244 48.03 -116.06 -1.65
N ASP A 245 46.75 -116.19 -2.01
CA ASP A 245 46.08 -117.47 -2.18
C ASP A 245 46.68 -118.30 -3.33
N VAL A 246 46.98 -117.66 -4.46
CA VAL A 246 47.64 -118.30 -5.62
C VAL A 246 49.06 -118.72 -5.27
N VAL A 247 49.85 -117.87 -4.62
CA VAL A 247 51.20 -118.21 -4.15
C VAL A 247 51.15 -119.41 -3.21
N SER A 248 50.23 -119.42 -2.24
CA SER A 248 50.06 -120.57 -1.34
C SER A 248 49.65 -121.85 -2.08
N ARG A 249 48.78 -121.76 -3.10
CA ARG A 249 48.42 -122.89 -3.95
C ARG A 249 49.57 -123.36 -4.82
N LEU A 250 50.38 -122.44 -5.33
CA LEU A 250 51.53 -122.73 -6.18
C LEU A 250 52.64 -123.39 -5.37
N GLU A 251 52.94 -122.89 -4.17
CA GLU A 251 53.85 -123.53 -3.20
C GLU A 251 53.42 -124.98 -2.91
N LYS A 252 52.13 -125.22 -2.65
CA LYS A 252 51.60 -126.59 -2.47
C LYS A 252 51.75 -127.46 -3.70
N ARG A 253 51.56 -126.90 -4.91
CA ARG A 253 51.73 -127.63 -6.17
C ARG A 253 53.18 -127.86 -6.53
N GLU A 254 54.08 -126.92 -6.23
CA GLU A 254 55.51 -127.02 -6.48
C GLU A 254 56.14 -128.04 -5.54
N GLN A 255 55.67 -128.13 -4.29
CA GLN A 255 55.95 -129.26 -3.41
C GLN A 255 55.56 -130.60 -4.07
N MET A 256 54.31 -130.72 -4.56
CA MET A 256 53.86 -131.94 -5.26
C MET A 256 54.57 -132.19 -6.61
N ARG A 257 54.98 -131.13 -7.33
CA ARG A 257 55.65 -131.23 -8.63
C ARG A 257 57.12 -131.61 -8.46
N ASN A 258 57.79 -131.11 -7.43
CA ASN A 258 59.13 -131.58 -7.07
C ASN A 258 59.10 -133.08 -6.70
N ASP A 259 58.01 -133.56 -6.10
CA ASP A 259 57.79 -135.00 -5.86
C ASP A 259 57.54 -135.82 -7.15
N ILE A 260 57.04 -135.20 -8.23
CA ILE A 260 56.71 -135.87 -9.51
C ILE A 260 57.84 -135.74 -10.55
N ILE A 261 58.57 -134.62 -10.60
CA ILE A 261 59.75 -134.42 -11.49
C ILE A 261 60.88 -135.38 -11.11
N ALA A 262 60.94 -135.85 -9.86
CA ALA A 262 61.81 -136.95 -9.48
C ALA A 262 61.49 -138.29 -10.19
N LYS A 263 60.35 -138.41 -10.89
CA LYS A 263 59.86 -139.70 -11.42
C LYS A 263 59.68 -139.82 -12.93
N VAL A 264 59.66 -138.76 -13.74
CA VAL A 264 59.27 -138.88 -15.16
C VAL A 264 59.93 -137.84 -16.07
N ASN A 265 61.13 -138.12 -16.62
CA ASN A 265 61.59 -137.42 -17.83
C ASN A 265 62.37 -138.39 -18.72
N GLY A 266 61.65 -139.03 -19.64
CA GLY A 266 62.17 -139.81 -20.76
C GLY A 266 61.22 -139.74 -21.95
N ASP A 267 61.78 -139.34 -23.09
CA ASP A 267 61.38 -139.55 -24.49
C ASP A 267 60.23 -138.77 -25.18
N LEU A 268 60.67 -137.79 -26.00
CA LEU A 268 60.67 -137.76 -27.48
C LEU A 268 59.52 -138.40 -28.31
N SER A 269 59.01 -137.68 -29.31
CA SER A 269 59.50 -137.74 -30.71
C SER A 269 58.62 -136.93 -31.69
N GLU A 270 59.25 -136.42 -32.75
CA GLU A 270 58.90 -135.26 -33.59
C GLU A 270 58.39 -135.67 -34.99
N GLN A 271 57.84 -136.87 -35.14
CA GLN A 271 57.58 -137.47 -36.47
C GLN A 271 56.11 -137.67 -36.83
N GLU A 272 55.17 -137.33 -35.94
CA GLU A 272 53.73 -137.30 -36.27
C GLU A 272 53.26 -135.91 -36.76
N GLU A 273 54.10 -134.87 -36.64
CA GLU A 273 53.73 -133.48 -36.91
C GLU A 273 53.57 -133.16 -38.41
N LYS A 274 54.25 -133.90 -39.29
CA LYS A 274 54.31 -133.57 -40.72
C LYS A 274 53.11 -134.06 -41.53
N ASN A 275 52.50 -135.17 -41.12
CA ASN A 275 51.30 -135.70 -41.81
C ASN A 275 50.00 -135.03 -41.32
N LEU A 276 49.99 -134.43 -40.11
CA LEU A 276 48.88 -133.57 -39.67
C LEU A 276 48.82 -132.23 -40.45
N LYS A 277 49.96 -131.63 -40.77
CA LYS A 277 50.01 -130.30 -41.43
C LYS A 277 49.42 -130.28 -42.84
N ALA A 278 49.57 -131.35 -43.61
CA ALA A 278 49.05 -131.42 -44.98
C ALA A 278 47.52 -131.57 -45.04
N THR A 279 46.93 -132.35 -44.12
CA THR A 279 45.48 -132.54 -44.02
C THR A 279 44.78 -131.33 -43.40
N VAL A 280 45.46 -130.61 -42.49
CA VAL A 280 44.99 -129.34 -41.94
C VAL A 280 44.91 -128.27 -43.03
N ALA A 281 45.91 -128.15 -43.90
CA ALA A 281 45.97 -127.10 -44.92
C ALA A 281 44.81 -127.14 -45.94
N LEU A 282 44.36 -128.34 -46.37
CA LEU A 282 43.28 -128.46 -47.36
C LEU A 282 41.90 -128.17 -46.77
N ASN A 283 41.65 -128.57 -45.51
CA ASN A 283 40.45 -128.17 -44.76
C ASN A 283 40.43 -126.67 -44.45
N THR A 284 41.61 -126.03 -44.34
CA THR A 284 41.71 -124.58 -44.11
C THR A 284 41.19 -123.76 -45.31
N PHE A 285 41.33 -124.29 -46.54
CA PHE A 285 40.96 -123.57 -47.77
C PHE A 285 39.45 -123.62 -48.10
N THR A 286 38.78 -124.75 -47.83
CA THR A 286 37.32 -124.84 -47.97
C THR A 286 36.60 -124.10 -46.84
N GLN A 287 37.20 -124.09 -45.64
CA GLN A 287 36.70 -123.35 -44.49
C GLN A 287 36.83 -121.83 -44.66
N THR A 288 37.85 -121.33 -45.36
CA THR A 288 38.04 -119.87 -45.57
C THR A 288 36.97 -119.24 -46.46
N ARG A 289 36.46 -119.96 -47.48
CA ARG A 289 35.42 -119.41 -48.38
C ARG A 289 34.02 -119.42 -47.75
N VAL A 290 33.68 -120.47 -46.98
CA VAL A 290 32.47 -120.49 -46.12
C VAL A 290 32.63 -119.50 -44.95
N ALA A 291 33.86 -119.28 -44.47
CA ALA A 291 34.15 -118.28 -43.46
C ALA A 291 34.04 -116.85 -44.00
N GLU A 292 34.32 -116.55 -45.27
CA GLU A 292 34.12 -115.21 -45.83
C GLU A 292 32.63 -114.84 -45.93
N ASP A 293 31.77 -115.74 -46.43
CA ASP A 293 30.32 -115.50 -46.45
C ASP A 293 29.72 -115.44 -45.03
N SER A 294 30.22 -116.28 -44.11
CA SER A 294 29.85 -116.23 -42.70
C SER A 294 30.41 -114.98 -42.00
N LYS A 295 31.57 -114.47 -42.40
CA LYS A 295 32.19 -113.25 -41.87
C LYS A 295 31.40 -112.01 -42.30
N ASN A 296 30.97 -111.94 -43.54
CA ASN A 296 30.12 -110.83 -44.02
C ASN A 296 28.77 -110.80 -43.29
N GLN A 297 28.18 -111.97 -42.98
CA GLN A 297 26.98 -112.04 -42.14
C GLN A 297 27.28 -111.70 -40.67
N LYS A 298 28.41 -112.14 -40.12
CA LYS A 298 28.87 -111.81 -38.77
C LYS A 298 29.24 -110.33 -38.61
N GLU A 299 29.72 -109.66 -39.64
CA GLU A 299 30.00 -108.22 -39.62
C GLU A 299 28.69 -107.43 -39.59
N LYS A 300 27.69 -107.82 -40.39
CA LYS A 300 26.35 -107.21 -40.32
C LYS A 300 25.69 -107.47 -38.96
N ILE A 301 25.77 -108.71 -38.46
CA ILE A 301 25.30 -109.06 -37.11
C ILE A 301 26.09 -108.29 -36.06
N GLY A 302 27.40 -108.12 -36.24
CA GLY A 302 28.27 -107.38 -35.33
C GLY A 302 27.95 -105.90 -35.28
N ILE A 303 27.57 -105.27 -36.39
CA ILE A 303 27.10 -103.87 -36.40
C ILE A 303 25.76 -103.75 -35.64
N PHE A 304 24.83 -104.69 -35.87
CA PHE A 304 23.56 -104.70 -35.13
C PHE A 304 23.76 -105.04 -33.66
N GLU A 305 24.69 -105.94 -33.32
CA GLU A 305 25.05 -106.32 -31.97
C GLU A 305 25.81 -105.21 -31.25
N GLU A 306 26.68 -104.45 -31.91
CA GLU A 306 27.35 -103.27 -31.36
C GLU A 306 26.35 -102.14 -31.13
N ALA A 307 25.47 -101.86 -32.10
CA ALA A 307 24.39 -100.90 -31.92
C ALA A 307 23.46 -101.31 -30.76
N PHE A 308 23.16 -102.60 -30.67
CA PHE A 308 22.32 -103.16 -29.61
C PHE A 308 23.03 -103.13 -28.25
N GLN A 309 24.33 -103.43 -28.19
CA GLN A 309 25.13 -103.38 -26.98
C GLN A 309 25.32 -101.95 -26.50
N LYS A 310 25.38 -100.98 -27.42
CA LYS A 310 25.34 -99.54 -27.11
C LYS A 310 24.00 -99.13 -26.52
N ILE A 311 22.89 -99.61 -27.08
CA ILE A 311 21.54 -99.39 -26.51
C ILE A 311 21.42 -100.09 -25.15
N LYS A 312 21.92 -101.32 -25.01
CA LYS A 312 21.93 -102.11 -23.77
C LYS A 312 22.75 -101.44 -22.68
N ALA A 313 23.91 -100.91 -23.02
CA ALA A 313 24.78 -100.16 -22.10
C ALA A 313 24.16 -98.80 -21.71
N SER A 314 23.48 -98.12 -22.64
CA SER A 314 22.84 -96.82 -22.38
C SER A 314 21.53 -96.96 -21.59
N THR A 315 20.80 -98.04 -21.79
CA THR A 315 19.53 -98.33 -21.08
C THR A 315 19.75 -99.15 -19.80
N GLY A 316 20.89 -99.82 -19.65
CA GLY A 316 21.28 -100.60 -18.47
C GLY A 316 20.48 -101.88 -18.25
N VAL A 317 19.89 -102.43 -19.31
CA VAL A 317 18.88 -103.51 -19.23
C VAL A 317 19.46 -104.82 -19.78
N SER A 318 19.14 -105.97 -19.19
CA SER A 318 19.81 -107.24 -19.51
C SER A 318 19.20 -108.01 -20.69
N ASP A 319 17.89 -107.83 -20.94
CA ASP A 319 17.14 -108.59 -21.95
C ASP A 319 16.46 -107.69 -23.01
N VAL A 320 16.30 -108.22 -24.23
CA VAL A 320 15.81 -107.48 -25.41
C VAL A 320 14.36 -107.05 -25.23
N ASN A 321 13.51 -107.91 -24.69
CA ASN A 321 12.11 -107.58 -24.44
C ASN A 321 11.95 -106.48 -23.38
N GLU A 322 12.86 -106.44 -22.41
CA GLU A 322 12.86 -105.44 -21.35
C GLU A 322 13.33 -104.06 -21.89
N VAL A 323 14.25 -104.04 -22.86
CA VAL A 323 14.60 -102.84 -23.63
C VAL A 323 13.39 -102.31 -24.40
N ILE A 324 12.66 -103.18 -25.11
CA ILE A 324 11.48 -102.80 -25.91
C ILE A 324 10.37 -102.25 -24.99
N GLN A 325 10.08 -102.91 -23.87
CA GLN A 325 9.08 -102.42 -22.92
C GLN A 325 9.46 -101.08 -22.31
N LYS A 326 10.74 -100.89 -21.94
CA LYS A 326 11.20 -99.58 -21.45
C LYS A 326 11.08 -98.50 -22.53
N LEU A 327 11.44 -98.80 -23.78
CA LEU A 327 11.33 -97.87 -24.89
C LEU A 327 9.88 -97.45 -25.13
N ILE A 328 8.93 -98.40 -25.13
CA ILE A 328 7.49 -98.11 -25.28
C ILE A 328 6.97 -97.30 -24.08
N SER A 329 7.37 -97.64 -22.85
CA SER A 329 6.94 -96.91 -21.65
C SER A 329 7.53 -95.49 -21.56
N GLN A 330 8.72 -95.27 -22.12
CA GLN A 330 9.40 -93.99 -22.17
C GLN A 330 9.00 -93.16 -23.41
N GLU A 331 8.36 -93.77 -24.41
CA GLU A 331 7.92 -93.07 -25.62
C GLU A 331 6.91 -91.97 -25.29
N SER A 332 6.00 -92.21 -24.34
CA SER A 332 5.05 -91.19 -23.87
C SER A 332 5.76 -90.04 -23.15
N THR A 333 6.74 -90.35 -22.29
CA THR A 333 7.52 -89.36 -21.55
C THR A 333 8.41 -88.53 -22.47
N THR A 334 9.02 -89.17 -23.48
CA THR A 334 9.86 -88.49 -24.48
C THR A 334 9.03 -87.60 -25.40
N ARG A 335 7.83 -88.04 -25.82
CA ARG A 335 6.88 -87.16 -26.54
C ARG A 335 6.50 -85.95 -25.68
N ASN A 336 6.14 -86.16 -24.42
CA ASN A 336 5.81 -85.06 -23.51
C ASN A 336 6.99 -84.09 -23.31
N LEU A 337 8.23 -84.59 -23.18
CA LEU A 337 9.41 -83.75 -23.10
C LEU A 337 9.68 -82.98 -24.39
N ASN A 338 9.45 -83.59 -25.55
CA ASN A 338 9.59 -82.92 -26.85
C ASN A 338 8.51 -81.83 -27.03
N ASP A 339 7.28 -82.09 -26.60
CA ASP A 339 6.20 -81.10 -26.61
C ASP A 339 6.51 -79.94 -25.66
N LEU A 340 7.00 -80.24 -24.45
CA LEU A 340 7.43 -79.21 -23.49
C LEU A 340 8.63 -78.42 -24.03
N THR A 341 9.56 -79.06 -24.72
CA THR A 341 10.70 -78.40 -25.37
C THR A 341 10.21 -77.46 -26.46
N ARG A 342 9.24 -77.90 -27.26
CA ARG A 342 8.62 -77.08 -28.31
C ARG A 342 7.85 -75.90 -27.73
N GLU A 343 7.08 -76.10 -26.66
CA GLU A 343 6.35 -75.02 -25.98
C GLU A 343 7.31 -74.00 -25.36
N ASN A 344 8.37 -74.46 -24.69
CA ASN A 344 9.40 -73.57 -24.14
C ASN A 344 10.12 -72.80 -25.25
N GLN A 345 10.41 -73.43 -26.39
CA GLN A 345 11.01 -72.77 -27.55
C GLN A 345 10.10 -71.66 -28.10
N GLN A 346 8.81 -71.94 -28.26
CA GLN A 346 7.82 -70.93 -28.67
C GLN A 346 7.69 -69.78 -27.65
N ARG A 347 7.73 -70.10 -26.36
CA ARG A 347 7.72 -69.09 -25.29
C ARG A 347 8.97 -68.22 -25.30
N LEU A 348 10.12 -68.80 -25.63
CA LEU A 348 11.38 -68.08 -25.75
C LEU A 348 11.35 -67.13 -26.95
N GLU A 349 10.84 -67.59 -28.10
CA GLU A 349 10.68 -66.77 -29.30
C GLU A 349 9.70 -65.59 -29.08
N THR A 350 8.57 -65.84 -28.41
CA THR A 350 7.61 -64.77 -28.07
C THR A 350 8.21 -63.73 -27.13
N LEU A 351 8.89 -64.16 -26.06
CA LEU A 351 9.60 -63.26 -25.14
C LEU A 351 10.73 -62.49 -25.84
N GLN A 352 11.45 -63.10 -26.79
CA GLN A 352 12.45 -62.40 -27.60
C GLN A 352 11.83 -61.34 -28.50
N ALA A 353 10.69 -61.64 -29.14
CA ALA A 353 9.95 -60.67 -29.94
C ALA A 353 9.40 -59.50 -29.10
N GLU A 354 8.90 -59.77 -27.90
CA GLU A 354 8.48 -58.74 -26.94
C GLU A 354 9.65 -57.88 -26.48
N LYS A 355 10.79 -58.49 -26.16
CA LYS A 355 12.02 -57.78 -25.82
C LYS A 355 12.46 -56.86 -26.97
N GLN A 356 12.43 -57.33 -28.20
CA GLN A 356 12.76 -56.49 -29.38
C GLN A 356 11.78 -55.34 -29.55
N LYS A 357 10.47 -55.56 -29.37
CA LYS A 357 9.46 -54.49 -29.42
C LYS A 357 9.67 -53.45 -28.32
N LEU A 358 9.96 -53.89 -27.09
CA LEU A 358 10.25 -53.01 -25.96
C LEU A 358 11.56 -52.23 -26.19
N LEU A 359 12.60 -52.87 -26.73
CA LEU A 359 13.84 -52.19 -27.10
C LEU A 359 13.60 -51.15 -28.19
N ALA A 360 12.85 -51.48 -29.24
CA ALA A 360 12.48 -50.54 -30.29
C ALA A 360 11.66 -49.37 -29.74
N ARG A 361 10.73 -49.62 -28.80
CA ARG A 361 9.98 -48.55 -28.13
C ARG A 361 10.85 -47.71 -27.19
N VAL A 362 11.83 -48.32 -26.54
CA VAL A 362 12.82 -47.59 -25.73
C VAL A 362 13.73 -46.76 -26.61
N GLU A 363 14.16 -47.26 -27.77
CA GLU A 363 14.90 -46.48 -28.77
C GLU A 363 14.03 -45.35 -29.32
N GLU A 364 12.76 -45.62 -29.66
CA GLU A 364 11.81 -44.61 -30.06
C GLU A 364 11.61 -43.57 -28.95
N ILE A 365 11.54 -43.93 -27.68
CA ILE A 365 11.43 -42.97 -26.57
C ILE A 365 12.76 -42.23 -26.36
N LYS A 366 13.91 -42.89 -26.50
CA LYS A 366 15.22 -42.26 -26.39
C LYS A 366 15.47 -41.25 -27.52
N TYR A 367 15.04 -41.57 -28.74
CA TYR A 367 15.29 -40.76 -29.93
C TYR A 367 14.12 -39.85 -30.35
N SER A 368 12.87 -40.16 -30.00
CA SER A 368 11.69 -39.29 -30.19
C SER A 368 11.30 -38.51 -28.93
N GLY A 369 11.57 -39.07 -27.74
CA GLY A 369 11.26 -38.45 -26.45
C GLY A 369 12.35 -37.50 -25.93
N ALA A 370 13.53 -37.42 -26.56
CA ALA A 370 14.60 -36.51 -26.17
C ALA A 370 15.67 -36.33 -27.27
N SER A 371 15.29 -36.02 -28.51
CA SER A 371 16.28 -35.52 -29.48
C SER A 371 16.77 -34.13 -29.02
N GLY A 372 17.94 -34.14 -28.38
CA GLY A 372 18.54 -33.08 -27.55
C GLY A 372 19.04 -31.85 -28.31
N GLY A 373 18.16 -31.11 -28.96
CA GLY A 373 18.48 -29.79 -29.52
C GLY A 373 17.36 -28.77 -29.42
N ASN A 374 16.13 -29.17 -29.73
CA ASN A 374 15.04 -28.20 -29.88
C ASN A 374 14.39 -27.79 -28.55
N ARG A 375 14.35 -28.66 -27.54
CA ARG A 375 13.81 -28.28 -26.22
C ARG A 375 14.70 -27.29 -25.50
N ARG A 376 16.03 -27.45 -25.60
CA ARG A 376 16.97 -26.50 -25.00
C ARG A 376 16.92 -25.16 -25.72
N LYS A 377 16.94 -25.14 -27.06
CA LYS A 377 16.74 -23.90 -27.84
C LYS A 377 15.40 -23.22 -27.56
N PHE A 378 14.33 -23.97 -27.36
CA PHE A 378 13.02 -23.40 -27.03
C PHE A 378 13.00 -22.82 -25.61
N VAL A 379 13.64 -23.48 -24.66
CA VAL A 379 13.86 -22.95 -23.31
C VAL A 379 14.73 -21.69 -23.36
N ASP A 380 15.86 -21.72 -24.07
CA ASP A 380 16.76 -20.57 -24.25
C ASP A 380 16.02 -19.40 -24.91
N GLU A 381 15.18 -19.66 -25.93
CA GLU A 381 14.37 -18.63 -26.60
C GLU A 381 13.28 -18.06 -25.68
N HIS A 382 12.69 -18.89 -24.80
CA HIS A 382 11.75 -18.43 -23.79
C HIS A 382 12.42 -17.65 -22.67
N GLU A 383 13.61 -18.06 -22.25
CA GLU A 383 14.45 -17.35 -21.29
C GLU A 383 14.92 -16.00 -21.85
N GLU A 384 15.29 -15.94 -23.13
CA GLU A 384 15.65 -14.70 -23.82
C GLU A 384 14.45 -13.76 -23.94
N ARG A 385 13.28 -14.26 -24.35
CA ARG A 385 12.02 -13.48 -24.37
C ARG A 385 11.64 -12.99 -22.98
N LEU A 386 11.83 -13.81 -21.95
CA LEU A 386 11.57 -13.44 -20.55
C LEU A 386 12.52 -12.33 -20.09
N ALA A 387 13.83 -12.47 -20.36
CA ALA A 387 14.83 -11.45 -20.06
C ALA A 387 14.53 -10.13 -20.77
N HIS A 388 14.11 -10.18 -22.05
CA HIS A 388 13.68 -9.00 -22.80
C HIS A 388 12.44 -8.34 -22.21
N ALA A 389 11.44 -9.13 -21.79
CA ALA A 389 10.24 -8.62 -21.14
C ALA A 389 10.56 -7.95 -19.79
N ILE A 390 11.42 -8.56 -18.98
CA ILE A 390 11.89 -8.01 -17.70
C ILE A 390 12.63 -6.69 -17.93
N ALA A 391 13.57 -6.65 -18.88
CA ALA A 391 14.31 -5.42 -19.19
C ALA A 391 13.39 -4.30 -19.73
N LYS A 392 12.33 -4.64 -20.48
CA LYS A 392 11.34 -3.67 -20.94
C LYS A 392 10.48 -3.15 -19.79
N LEU A 393 10.09 -4.02 -18.86
CA LEU A 393 9.35 -3.64 -17.65
C LEU A 393 10.20 -2.70 -16.78
N GLU A 394 11.47 -3.00 -16.57
CA GLU A 394 12.35 -2.19 -15.73
C GLU A 394 12.56 -0.80 -16.34
N ARG A 395 12.77 -0.70 -17.66
CA ARG A 395 12.83 0.60 -18.36
C ARG A 395 11.51 1.37 -18.27
N ALA A 396 10.37 0.70 -18.30
CA ALA A 396 9.07 1.37 -18.12
C ALA A 396 8.89 1.85 -16.68
N ARG A 397 9.31 1.04 -15.70
CA ARG A 397 9.28 1.38 -14.28
C ARG A 397 10.14 2.61 -13.96
N VAL A 398 11.39 2.64 -14.40
CA VAL A 398 12.29 3.80 -14.18
C VAL A 398 11.71 5.07 -14.81
N ARG A 399 11.14 4.98 -16.03
CA ARG A 399 10.45 6.11 -16.67
C ARG A 399 9.24 6.57 -15.88
N TYR A 400 8.43 5.63 -15.38
CA TYR A 400 7.28 5.94 -14.53
C TYR A 400 7.70 6.59 -13.22
N GLU A 401 8.72 6.08 -12.53
CA GLU A 401 9.24 6.67 -11.28
C GLU A 401 9.77 8.09 -11.51
N ARG A 402 10.46 8.33 -12.64
CA ARG A 402 10.88 9.69 -13.03
C ARG A 402 9.68 10.60 -13.28
N LEU A 403 8.69 10.16 -14.06
CA LEU A 403 7.48 10.94 -14.33
C LEU A 403 6.66 11.19 -13.06
N ALA A 404 6.55 10.22 -12.17
CA ALA A 404 5.88 10.35 -10.89
C ALA A 404 6.56 11.40 -10.00
N LYS A 405 7.90 11.43 -9.95
CA LYS A 405 8.64 12.48 -9.24
C LYS A 405 8.34 13.86 -9.81
N ILE A 406 8.37 14.01 -11.14
CA ILE A 406 8.03 15.28 -11.81
C ILE A 406 6.59 15.69 -11.48
N LEU A 407 5.65 14.74 -11.53
CA LEU A 407 4.23 14.99 -11.25
C LEU A 407 3.98 15.38 -9.79
N ILE A 408 4.72 14.81 -8.83
CA ILE A 408 4.68 15.23 -7.42
C ILE A 408 5.21 16.67 -7.29
N SER A 409 6.32 17.01 -7.94
CA SER A 409 6.86 18.37 -7.94
C SER A 409 5.89 19.38 -8.58
N VAL A 410 5.22 19.01 -9.67
CA VAL A 410 4.19 19.84 -10.31
C VAL A 410 2.98 20.03 -9.40
N LYS A 411 2.47 18.96 -8.76
CA LYS A 411 1.38 19.04 -7.77
C LYS A 411 1.74 19.97 -6.60
N ALA A 412 2.95 19.85 -6.07
CA ALA A 412 3.43 20.74 -5.00
C ALA A 412 3.51 22.19 -5.49
N GLY A 413 4.03 22.44 -6.70
CA GLY A 413 4.06 23.77 -7.31
C GLY A 413 2.67 24.39 -7.51
N ILE A 414 1.70 23.60 -7.96
CA ILE A 414 0.30 24.03 -8.12
C ILE A 414 -0.34 24.30 -6.75
N SER A 415 -0.07 23.48 -5.73
CA SER A 415 -0.51 23.73 -4.36
C SER A 415 0.01 25.08 -3.86
N HIS A 416 1.31 25.33 -3.99
CA HIS A 416 1.91 26.60 -3.58
C HIS A 416 1.37 27.80 -4.36
N LEU A 417 1.04 27.61 -5.64
CA LEU A 417 0.41 28.65 -6.45
C LEU A 417 -1.02 28.95 -5.97
N SER A 418 -1.81 27.90 -5.71
CA SER A 418 -3.15 28.00 -5.16
C SER A 418 -3.17 28.70 -3.81
N ASP A 419 -2.28 28.32 -2.88
CA ASP A 419 -2.15 28.93 -1.55
C ASP A 419 -1.83 30.44 -1.66
N LYS A 420 -0.98 30.83 -2.62
CA LYS A 420 -0.64 32.24 -2.87
C LYS A 420 -1.79 33.04 -3.49
N LEU A 421 -2.67 32.39 -4.24
CA LEU A 421 -3.80 33.02 -4.93
C LEU A 421 -5.10 32.99 -4.10
N GLU A 422 -5.15 32.25 -3.00
CA GLU A 422 -6.30 32.15 -2.10
C GLU A 422 -6.78 33.52 -1.60
N GLY A 423 -5.86 34.46 -1.35
CA GLY A 423 -6.20 35.83 -0.92
C GLY A 423 -6.82 36.73 -2.01
N VAL A 424 -6.77 36.34 -3.29
CA VAL A 424 -7.23 37.15 -4.43
C VAL A 424 -8.41 36.48 -5.18
N GLN A 425 -8.72 35.23 -4.86
CA GLN A 425 -9.88 34.50 -5.36
C GLN A 425 -11.19 35.08 -4.80
N GLN A 426 -11.73 36.11 -5.46
CA GLN A 426 -12.96 36.77 -5.00
C GLN A 426 -14.25 36.01 -5.36
N ASP A 427 -14.23 35.04 -6.27
CA ASP A 427 -15.41 34.25 -6.64
C ASP A 427 -15.09 32.77 -6.93
N ASN A 428 -15.54 31.92 -6.00
CA ASN A 428 -15.89 30.49 -6.12
C ASN A 428 -14.85 29.36 -6.02
N LYS A 429 -15.20 28.46 -5.08
CA LYS A 429 -14.86 27.04 -4.89
C LYS A 429 -13.37 26.75 -4.74
N HIS A 430 -12.93 26.70 -3.49
CA HIS A 430 -11.72 26.00 -3.07
C HIS A 430 -11.81 24.52 -3.51
N ILE A 431 -11.33 24.21 -4.70
CA ILE A 431 -11.28 22.84 -5.22
C ILE A 431 -10.17 22.12 -4.46
N VAL A 432 -10.54 21.07 -3.72
CA VAL A 432 -9.58 20.23 -2.99
C VAL A 432 -8.64 19.57 -3.98
N LEU A 433 -7.33 19.73 -3.78
CA LEU A 433 -6.27 19.11 -4.57
C LEU A 433 -6.29 17.59 -4.39
N ASN A 434 -6.85 16.90 -5.39
CA ASN A 434 -6.82 15.45 -5.55
C ASN A 434 -6.21 15.14 -6.92
N ASP A 435 -5.78 13.89 -7.12
CA ASP A 435 -5.09 13.44 -8.34
C ASP A 435 -5.89 13.70 -9.64
N ASP A 436 -7.22 13.74 -9.55
CA ASP A 436 -8.12 14.04 -10.68
C ASP A 436 -8.42 15.54 -10.85
N THR A 437 -8.26 16.35 -9.80
CA THR A 437 -8.63 17.78 -9.78
C THR A 437 -7.43 18.73 -9.93
N VAL A 438 -6.20 18.21 -10.05
CA VAL A 438 -4.97 19.02 -10.23
C VAL A 438 -5.06 19.96 -11.42
N VAL A 439 -5.66 19.50 -12.52
CA VAL A 439 -5.83 20.29 -13.75
C VAL A 439 -6.85 21.41 -13.54
N ASP A 440 -7.95 21.11 -12.84
CA ASP A 440 -8.99 22.10 -12.54
C ASP A 440 -8.49 23.21 -11.62
N VAL A 441 -7.67 22.86 -10.61
CA VAL A 441 -7.01 23.83 -9.71
C VAL A 441 -6.03 24.70 -10.48
N LEU A 442 -5.27 24.13 -11.43
CA LEU A 442 -4.37 24.89 -12.28
C LEU A 442 -5.13 25.89 -13.18
N VAL A 443 -6.24 25.47 -13.78
CA VAL A 443 -7.10 26.36 -14.60
C VAL A 443 -7.71 27.48 -13.74
N ALA A 444 -8.10 27.19 -12.49
CA ALA A 444 -8.56 28.22 -11.55
C ALA A 444 -7.43 29.22 -11.19
N CYS A 445 -6.20 28.73 -10.99
CA CYS A 445 -5.03 29.58 -10.78
C CYS A 445 -4.72 30.45 -12.01
N GLU A 446 -4.85 29.91 -13.23
CA GLU A 446 -4.66 30.66 -14.47
C GLU A 446 -5.70 31.77 -14.63
N ASN A 447 -6.99 31.45 -14.45
CA ASN A 447 -8.08 32.44 -14.57
C ASN A 447 -7.96 33.58 -13.56
N THR A 448 -7.53 33.28 -12.33
CA THR A 448 -7.32 34.30 -11.29
C THR A 448 -6.12 35.17 -11.58
N LEU A 449 -4.99 34.60 -12.04
CA LEU A 449 -3.83 35.35 -12.50
C LEU A 449 -4.17 36.24 -13.72
N CYS A 450 -4.92 35.73 -14.69
CA CYS A 450 -5.38 36.52 -15.84
C CYS A 450 -6.31 37.67 -15.42
N SER A 451 -7.20 37.44 -14.44
CA SER A 451 -8.04 38.50 -13.89
C SER A 451 -7.22 39.56 -13.14
N ILE A 452 -6.17 39.16 -12.42
CA ILE A 452 -5.25 40.09 -11.74
C ILE A 452 -4.46 40.90 -12.78
N LEU A 453 -3.91 40.25 -13.81
CA LEU A 453 -3.24 40.92 -14.94
C LEU A 453 -4.18 41.90 -15.64
N GLY A 454 -5.45 41.54 -15.84
CA GLY A 454 -6.47 42.43 -16.40
C GLY A 454 -6.72 43.67 -15.53
N ARG A 455 -6.79 43.51 -14.20
CA ARG A 455 -6.94 44.63 -13.25
C ARG A 455 -5.69 45.50 -13.19
N ILE A 456 -4.50 44.90 -13.15
CA ILE A 456 -3.22 45.63 -13.21
C ILE A 456 -3.14 46.43 -14.51
N ASN A 457 -3.51 45.87 -15.66
CA ASN A 457 -3.52 46.58 -16.94
C ASN A 457 -4.61 47.67 -17.03
N GLN A 458 -5.65 47.63 -16.21
CA GLN A 458 -6.66 48.69 -16.10
C GLN A 458 -6.24 49.82 -15.14
N ASP A 459 -5.46 49.49 -14.10
CA ASP A 459 -5.01 50.44 -13.07
C ASP A 459 -3.62 51.05 -13.35
N SER A 460 -2.94 50.65 -14.43
CA SER A 460 -1.56 51.08 -14.71
C SER A 460 -1.49 52.22 -15.73
N ASP A 461 -1.04 53.39 -15.28
CA ASP A 461 -0.41 54.38 -16.16
C ASP A 461 0.87 53.77 -16.77
N PRO A 462 1.05 53.83 -18.11
CA PRO A 462 2.15 53.15 -18.80
C PRO A 462 3.55 53.67 -18.38
N GLU A 463 3.65 54.89 -17.84
CA GLU A 463 4.91 55.47 -17.35
C GLU A 463 5.35 54.93 -15.98
N ALA A 464 4.40 54.56 -15.10
CA ALA A 464 4.70 54.02 -13.77
C ALA A 464 5.18 52.55 -13.83
N GLN A 465 4.64 51.76 -14.77
CA GLN A 465 5.08 50.38 -15.00
C GLN A 465 6.53 50.31 -15.52
N GLN A 466 6.95 51.25 -16.36
CA GLN A 466 8.31 51.23 -16.91
C GLN A 466 9.37 51.60 -15.87
N GLN A 467 9.04 52.50 -14.92
CA GLN A 467 9.89 52.82 -13.79
C GLN A 467 9.92 51.72 -12.72
N MET A 468 8.78 51.07 -12.43
CA MET A 468 8.74 50.01 -11.42
C MET A 468 9.37 48.69 -11.92
N CYS A 469 9.20 48.34 -13.20
CA CYS A 469 9.89 47.20 -13.81
C CYS A 469 11.41 47.43 -13.91
N ALA A 470 11.85 48.65 -14.23
CA ALA A 470 13.28 48.99 -14.22
C ALA A 470 13.87 48.95 -12.81
N ALA A 471 13.13 49.43 -11.79
CA ALA A 471 13.57 49.39 -10.40
C ALA A 471 13.57 47.97 -9.78
N LEU A 472 12.64 47.10 -10.18
CA LEU A 472 12.65 45.70 -9.76
C LEU A 472 13.79 44.92 -10.43
N LEU A 473 14.07 45.15 -11.72
CA LEU A 473 15.14 44.47 -12.44
C LEU A 473 16.54 44.78 -11.89
N ASP A 474 16.74 45.97 -11.31
CA ASP A 474 18.02 46.40 -10.72
C ASP A 474 18.17 46.00 -9.23
N ALA A 475 17.10 45.50 -8.59
CA ALA A 475 17.07 45.15 -7.17
C ALA A 475 17.14 43.63 -6.88
N PHE A 476 17.33 42.79 -7.90
CA PHE A 476 17.49 41.34 -7.71
C PHE A 476 18.91 40.90 -8.07
N ASP A 477 19.80 40.98 -7.09
CA ASP A 477 21.06 40.25 -7.15
C ASP A 477 20.74 38.76 -6.90
N ASP A 478 20.98 37.90 -7.89
CA ASP A 478 20.65 36.46 -7.87
C ASP A 478 21.21 35.73 -6.63
N GLN A 479 22.21 36.32 -5.99
CA GLN A 479 22.89 35.80 -4.80
C GLN A 479 22.09 35.97 -3.50
N GLU A 480 21.25 37.00 -3.38
CA GLU A 480 20.46 37.29 -2.16
C GLU A 480 19.14 36.50 -2.12
N VAL A 481 18.58 36.19 -3.29
CA VAL A 481 17.40 35.31 -3.44
C VAL A 481 17.74 33.84 -3.15
N VAL A 482 18.97 33.42 -3.42
CA VAL A 482 19.48 32.07 -3.09
C VAL A 482 19.73 31.93 -1.58
N ALA A 483 20.20 32.98 -0.91
CA ALA A 483 20.47 32.96 0.54
C ALA A 483 19.19 32.99 1.41
N SER A 484 18.11 33.62 0.93
CA SER A 484 16.86 33.80 1.70
C SER A 484 15.87 32.62 1.60
N ARG A 485 16.13 31.60 0.77
CA ARG A 485 15.16 30.51 0.49
C ARG A 485 15.82 29.12 0.41
N PRO A 486 16.13 28.48 1.55
CA PRO A 486 16.87 27.21 1.58
C PRO A 486 16.09 25.97 1.09
N PHE A 487 14.80 26.11 0.75
CA PHE A 487 13.93 24.97 0.36
C PHE A 487 13.37 25.05 -1.08
N ASN A 488 13.76 26.03 -1.90
CA ASN A 488 13.31 26.11 -3.29
C ASN A 488 14.23 25.29 -4.23
N GLN A 489 13.78 24.09 -4.60
CA GLN A 489 14.49 23.24 -5.54
C GLN A 489 14.20 23.68 -6.99
N ARG A 490 15.19 24.33 -7.66
CA ARG A 490 15.09 24.67 -9.08
C ARG A 490 15.02 23.38 -9.92
N VAL A 491 14.00 23.27 -10.77
CA VAL A 491 13.84 22.16 -11.72
C VAL A 491 14.83 22.35 -12.86
N MET A 492 15.89 21.54 -12.90
CA MET A 492 16.73 21.42 -14.08
C MET A 492 16.01 20.52 -15.09
N LEU A 493 15.50 21.10 -16.17
CA LEU A 493 15.04 20.36 -17.34
C LEU A 493 16.27 19.78 -18.05
N PRO A 494 16.35 18.45 -18.25
CA PRO A 494 17.41 17.87 -19.06
C PRO A 494 17.26 18.35 -20.50
N ASP A 495 18.33 18.95 -21.01
CA ASP A 495 18.47 19.31 -22.41
C ASP A 495 18.26 18.06 -23.28
N HIS A 496 17.30 18.15 -24.20
CA HIS A 496 16.97 17.09 -25.13
C HIS A 496 18.00 17.13 -26.26
N SER A 497 19.12 16.44 -26.08
CA SER A 497 19.99 16.01 -27.17
C SER A 497 20.38 14.54 -27.03
N ASP A 498 20.17 13.83 -28.14
CA ASP A 498 20.66 12.49 -28.50
C ASP A 498 19.99 11.23 -27.93
N ASP A 499 18.88 10.87 -28.61
CA ASP A 499 18.54 9.48 -28.93
C ASP A 499 19.48 8.94 -30.03
N ASN A 500 20.64 8.36 -29.68
CA ASN A 500 21.26 7.30 -30.51
C ASN A 500 22.46 6.63 -29.82
N LEU A 501 22.31 5.41 -29.27
CA LEU A 501 23.38 4.42 -29.36
C LEU A 501 22.90 2.99 -29.10
N GLY A 502 23.12 2.14 -30.10
CA GLY A 502 22.88 0.70 -30.05
C GLY A 502 23.87 -0.08 -29.18
N PRO A 503 23.69 -1.40 -29.07
CA PRO A 503 24.23 -2.20 -27.98
C PRO A 503 25.51 -2.92 -28.42
N HIS A 504 26.70 -2.45 -28.05
CA HIS A 504 27.93 -3.24 -28.14
C HIS A 504 28.76 -3.08 -26.86
N GLY A 505 29.09 -4.20 -26.24
CA GLY A 505 29.85 -4.25 -25.01
C GLY A 505 31.30 -3.81 -25.17
N ARG A 506 31.87 -3.25 -24.10
CA ARG A 506 33.28 -3.40 -23.80
C ARG A 506 33.55 -3.13 -22.33
N ALA A 507 34.30 -4.04 -21.73
CA ALA A 507 34.95 -3.91 -20.43
C ALA A 507 35.83 -2.65 -20.35
N GLY A 508 35.92 -2.06 -19.16
CA GLY A 508 36.85 -0.97 -18.87
C GLY A 508 36.73 -0.51 -17.42
N ALA A 509 37.67 -0.95 -16.60
CA ALA A 509 37.86 -0.54 -15.21
C ALA A 509 38.14 0.97 -15.08
N LEU A 510 37.64 1.60 -14.01
CA LEU A 510 38.38 2.69 -13.36
C LEU A 510 38.00 2.85 -11.88
N LEU A 511 39.04 3.12 -11.10
CA LEU A 511 39.14 3.29 -9.66
C LEU A 511 38.38 4.52 -9.11
N LEU A 512 37.94 4.34 -7.85
CA LEU A 512 37.87 5.27 -6.71
C LEU A 512 37.92 6.79 -6.97
N GLU A 513 36.92 7.49 -6.44
CA GLU A 513 37.16 8.52 -5.40
C GLU A 513 35.92 8.72 -4.52
N GLY A 514 36.13 8.70 -3.21
CA GLY A 514 35.08 8.78 -2.20
C GLY A 514 34.73 10.20 -1.77
N LYS A 515 33.49 10.36 -1.27
CA LYS A 515 33.13 11.35 -0.25
C LYS A 515 31.91 10.86 0.52
N ASN A 516 32.04 10.89 1.83
CA ASN A 516 31.13 10.36 2.84
C ASN A 516 29.81 11.14 2.92
N ALA A 517 28.72 10.43 3.15
CA ALA A 517 27.55 10.95 3.87
C ALA A 517 26.84 9.77 4.56
N ASP A 518 26.87 9.79 5.89
CA ASP A 518 26.30 8.80 6.79
C ASP A 518 24.76 8.76 6.71
N ALA A 519 24.19 7.57 6.56
CA ALA A 519 22.78 7.29 6.89
C ALA A 519 22.62 5.82 7.27
N ASP A 520 22.40 5.58 8.57
CA ASP A 520 22.11 4.28 9.17
C ASP A 520 20.84 3.64 8.56
N SER A 521 21.00 2.43 8.03
CA SER A 521 19.90 1.49 7.75
C SER A 521 20.40 0.07 7.95
N ASP A 522 20.16 -0.47 9.14
CA ASP A 522 20.42 -1.87 9.50
C ASP A 522 19.51 -2.82 8.70
N THR A 523 20.04 -3.43 7.63
CA THR A 523 19.52 -4.64 7.00
C THR A 523 20.68 -5.58 6.66
N ASP A 524 21.04 -6.47 7.59
CA ASP A 524 22.03 -7.54 7.36
C ASP A 524 21.35 -8.71 6.61
N SER A 525 21.26 -8.60 5.28
CA SER A 525 21.11 -9.75 4.36
C SER A 525 22.50 -10.19 3.92
N ILE A 526 22.91 -11.39 4.34
CA ILE A 526 24.18 -12.00 3.92
C ILE A 526 23.98 -12.58 2.53
N ASP A 527 24.50 -11.89 1.52
CA ASP A 527 24.76 -12.46 0.20
C ASP A 527 25.90 -13.48 0.30
N VAL A 528 25.59 -14.74 0.03
CA VAL A 528 26.58 -15.78 -0.23
C VAL A 528 26.73 -15.85 -1.75
N PRO A 529 27.92 -15.60 -2.32
CA PRO A 529 28.14 -15.78 -3.74
C PRO A 529 27.87 -17.24 -4.14
N LEU A 530 26.90 -17.43 -5.02
CA LEU A 530 26.67 -18.66 -5.77
C LEU A 530 27.71 -18.70 -6.89
N ASP A 531 28.86 -19.32 -6.61
CA ASP A 531 29.80 -19.70 -7.66
C ASP A 531 29.50 -21.13 -8.14
N ASP A 532 29.10 -21.11 -9.40
CA ASP A 532 28.99 -22.09 -10.48
C ASP A 532 29.88 -23.35 -10.41
N ASP A 533 29.37 -24.39 -11.05
CA ASP A 533 29.86 -25.77 -11.08
C ASP A 533 31.29 -25.91 -11.64
N GLY A 534 32.15 -26.56 -10.85
CA GLY A 534 33.43 -27.10 -11.30
C GLY A 534 33.86 -28.23 -10.38
N GLU A 535 33.79 -29.47 -10.87
CA GLU A 535 34.29 -30.66 -10.20
C GLU A 535 35.81 -30.56 -9.96
N GLU A 536 36.22 -30.01 -8.83
CA GLU A 536 37.59 -30.15 -8.31
C GLU A 536 37.57 -30.50 -6.82
N GLU A 537 38.23 -31.60 -6.49
CA GLU A 537 38.27 -32.20 -5.15
C GLU A 537 38.68 -31.19 -4.05
N LEU A 538 37.86 -31.12 -3.00
CA LEU A 538 38.08 -30.29 -1.82
C LEU A 538 39.33 -30.73 -1.04
N THR A 539 40.46 -30.10 -1.33
CA THR A 539 41.70 -30.32 -0.57
C THR A 539 41.57 -29.90 0.90
N ARG A 540 42.12 -30.71 1.80
CA ARG A 540 42.09 -30.59 3.27
C ARG A 540 42.46 -29.18 3.79
N ASP A 541 43.30 -28.45 3.07
CA ASP A 541 43.74 -27.10 3.46
C ASP A 541 42.70 -26.01 3.16
N ARG A 542 41.85 -26.18 2.13
CA ARG A 542 40.72 -25.29 1.88
C ARG A 542 39.61 -25.48 2.93
N ILE A 543 39.36 -26.73 3.36
CA ILE A 543 38.42 -27.02 4.45
C ILE A 543 38.91 -26.42 5.77
N LYS A 544 40.21 -26.50 6.07
CA LYS A 544 40.79 -25.85 7.26
C LYS A 544 40.68 -24.34 7.22
N LYS A 545 40.94 -23.70 6.07
CA LYS A 545 40.78 -22.24 5.91
C LYS A 545 39.32 -21.81 6.05
N ALA A 546 38.38 -22.54 5.45
CA ALA A 546 36.94 -22.27 5.58
C ALA A 546 36.44 -22.46 7.02
N SER A 547 36.94 -23.48 7.73
CA SER A 547 36.65 -23.68 9.16
C SER A 547 37.22 -22.54 10.01
N GLN A 548 38.45 -22.08 9.74
CA GLN A 548 39.06 -20.97 10.47
C GLN A 548 38.33 -19.64 10.24
N THR A 549 37.86 -19.37 9.02
CA THR A 549 37.07 -18.16 8.75
C THR A 549 35.72 -18.20 9.47
N ILE A 550 35.04 -19.34 9.52
CA ILE A 550 33.79 -19.51 10.28
C ILE A 550 34.01 -19.33 11.79
N ILE A 551 35.09 -19.87 12.35
CA ILE A 551 35.41 -19.70 13.77
C ILE A 551 35.71 -18.23 14.08
N SER A 552 36.48 -17.55 13.23
CA SER A 552 36.82 -16.14 13.42
C SER A 552 35.61 -15.20 13.34
N THR A 553 34.61 -15.53 12.50
CA THR A 553 33.37 -14.74 12.40
C THR A 553 32.46 -14.98 13.60
N HIS A 554 32.41 -16.22 14.12
CA HIS A 554 31.71 -16.53 15.37
C HIS A 554 32.33 -15.84 16.58
N GLU A 555 33.66 -15.76 16.64
CA GLU A 555 34.39 -15.10 17.72
C GLU A 555 34.20 -13.57 17.70
N LYS A 556 34.19 -12.97 16.50
CA LYS A 556 33.83 -11.54 16.31
C LYS A 556 32.38 -11.24 16.72
N LYS A 557 31.43 -12.14 16.40
CA LYS A 557 30.02 -12.02 16.85
C LYS A 557 29.90 -12.14 18.38
N ALA A 558 30.66 -13.02 19.01
CA ALA A 558 30.66 -13.17 20.47
C ALA A 558 31.21 -11.92 21.18
N LYS A 559 32.31 -11.33 20.67
CA LYS A 559 32.87 -10.07 21.20
C LYS A 559 31.90 -8.89 21.05
N ARG A 560 31.20 -8.75 19.92
CA ARG A 560 30.14 -7.73 19.74
C ARG A 560 28.98 -7.92 20.73
N LYS A 561 28.59 -9.17 21.04
CA LYS A 561 27.53 -9.46 22.01
C LYS A 561 27.96 -9.13 23.45
N GLN A 562 29.24 -9.31 23.80
CA GLN A 562 29.80 -8.89 25.09
C GLN A 562 29.88 -7.36 25.23
N GLN A 563 30.28 -6.63 24.19
CA GLN A 563 30.27 -5.15 24.21
C GLN A 563 28.86 -4.57 24.37
N ARG A 564 27.84 -5.16 23.73
CA ARG A 564 26.44 -4.73 23.91
C ARG A 564 25.91 -4.99 25.33
N LYS A 565 26.40 -6.03 26.01
CA LYS A 565 26.07 -6.29 27.43
C LYS A 565 26.76 -5.30 28.38
N ALA A 566 27.97 -4.84 28.06
CA ALA A 566 28.70 -3.87 28.89
C ALA A 566 28.10 -2.45 28.81
N ASN A 567 27.56 -2.06 27.65
CA ASN A 567 26.95 -0.74 27.46
C ASN A 567 25.47 -0.66 27.91
N GLY A 568 24.83 -1.78 28.24
CA GLY A 568 23.42 -1.82 28.67
C GLY A 568 23.19 -1.64 30.17
N THR A 569 24.24 -1.52 30.98
CA THR A 569 24.16 -1.53 32.45
C THR A 569 24.39 -0.18 33.14
N SER A 570 24.47 0.94 32.40
CA SER A 570 24.78 2.27 32.97
C SER A 570 23.60 3.24 33.09
N SER A 571 22.35 2.81 32.89
CA SER A 571 21.18 3.69 33.06
C SER A 571 19.99 2.95 33.67
N ALA A 572 19.95 2.87 35.01
CA ALA A 572 18.74 2.81 35.83
C ALA A 572 19.12 2.67 37.31
N ALA A 573 19.25 3.79 38.03
CA ALA A 573 19.32 3.80 39.49
C ALA A 573 18.62 5.05 40.04
N VAL A 574 17.37 4.91 40.50
CA VAL A 574 16.76 5.72 41.56
C VAL A 574 15.76 4.83 42.33
N PRO A 575 15.71 4.87 43.68
CA PRO A 575 14.99 3.90 44.50
C PRO A 575 13.61 4.40 44.93
N THR A 576 12.67 3.49 45.18
CA THR A 576 11.56 3.77 46.11
C THR A 576 11.21 2.52 46.89
N SER A 577 11.30 2.67 48.21
CA SER A 577 10.96 1.75 49.27
C SER A 577 9.48 1.42 49.32
N THR A 578 9.09 0.15 49.49
CA THR A 578 8.02 -0.23 50.44
C THR A 578 8.17 -1.70 50.85
N SER A 579 8.22 -1.93 52.16
CA SER A 579 8.22 -3.22 52.84
C SER A 579 6.89 -3.97 52.72
N LEU A 580 6.91 -5.31 52.71
CA LEU A 580 6.19 -6.15 53.70
C LEU A 580 6.50 -7.65 53.52
N ALA A 581 6.46 -8.35 54.64
CA ALA A 581 7.11 -9.61 54.99
C ALA A 581 6.51 -10.91 54.38
N PRO A 582 7.23 -12.05 54.48
CA PRO A 582 6.83 -13.33 53.89
C PRO A 582 6.05 -14.21 54.88
N ASN A 583 5.14 -15.05 54.36
CA ASN A 583 4.55 -16.12 55.17
C ASN A 583 4.86 -17.51 54.57
N LYS A 584 5.55 -18.30 55.39
CA LYS A 584 5.84 -19.73 55.22
C LYS A 584 4.56 -20.54 55.45
N THR A 585 4.50 -21.72 54.82
CA THR A 585 3.90 -23.02 55.24
C THR A 585 3.19 -23.67 54.05
N SER A 586 3.13 -24.98 53.86
CA SER A 586 3.90 -26.13 54.35
C SER A 586 3.48 -27.31 53.45
N ARG A 587 4.39 -28.27 53.31
CA ARG A 587 4.19 -29.66 52.86
C ARG A 587 2.77 -30.23 53.02
N ARG A 588 2.28 -30.94 51.99
CA ARG A 588 1.89 -32.35 52.16
C ARG A 588 1.84 -33.13 50.85
N ILE A 589 2.52 -34.27 50.87
CA ILE A 589 2.52 -35.37 49.92
C ILE A 589 1.49 -36.41 50.41
N GLY A 590 0.83 -37.12 49.49
CA GLY A 590 0.15 -38.41 49.74
C GLY A 590 -1.14 -38.54 48.91
N LYS A 591 -1.12 -39.20 47.75
CA LYS A 591 -1.28 -40.67 47.50
C LYS A 591 -2.72 -41.18 47.64
N HIS A 592 -3.27 -41.66 46.52
CA HIS A 592 -4.00 -42.93 46.26
C HIS A 592 -5.04 -42.70 45.14
N ALA A 593 -4.85 -43.30 43.96
CA ALA A 593 -5.29 -44.65 43.57
C ALA A 593 -6.78 -44.70 43.25
N SER A 594 -7.10 -44.61 41.96
CA SER A 594 -7.96 -45.52 41.18
C SER A 594 -7.94 -45.10 39.72
#